data_AF-A0A932LD74-F1
#
_entry.id   AF-A0A932LD74-F1
#
_cell.length_a   1.000
_cell.length_b   1.000
_cell.length_c   1.000
_cell.angle_alpha   90.00
_cell.angle_beta   90.00
_cell.angle_gamma   90.00
#
_symmetry.space_group_name_H-M   'P 1'
#
loop_
_entity.id
_entity.type
_entity.pdbx_description
1 polymer ?
#
loop_
_entity_poly.entity_id
_entity_poly.type
_entity_poly.pdbx_seq_one_letter_code
_entity_poly.pdbx_strand_id
1 'polypeptide(L)'
;VRSVFEDAYQYMKSGTLLRQVINKINEAIDFNKTEDRHLFGEIYEQILRDLQSAGNAGEYYTPRAVTQFMVDMVDPQLGEKLLDPACGTGGFLTFSIEHVRQHYLKTPADEQTLQKSIRGAEKKPLPHLLCTTNMLLHGIDIPSQIRHDNTLARPLRDYGPKDSVDAIVTNPPFGGMEEGGIETNFPKAVQTRETADLFLVLIFAPEKKWWKKRKENEQAWKVPVEQIKAAGYNLDMKNPHDAGLGHADPTELLAGYQRLLGDLQQTRDRLKQELRTALEGH
;
A
#
# COMPACT_ATOMS: atom_id res chain seq x y z
N VAL A 1 1.78 -6.04 20.00
CA VAL A 1 1.09 -4.97 20.77
C VAL A 1 2.05 -3.91 21.28
N ARG A 2 3.09 -4.25 22.08
CA ARG A 2 4.06 -3.25 22.59
C ARG A 2 4.64 -2.33 21.49
N SER A 3 5.09 -2.91 20.38
CA SER A 3 5.68 -2.16 19.26
C SER A 3 4.74 -1.16 18.57
N VAL A 4 3.41 -1.31 18.70
CA VAL A 4 2.43 -0.39 18.12
C VAL A 4 2.24 0.85 19.02
N PHE A 5 2.38 0.66 20.33
CA PHE A 5 2.17 1.72 21.32
C PHE A 5 3.48 2.36 21.81
N GLU A 6 4.63 1.86 21.38
CA GLU A 6 5.96 2.34 21.81
C GLU A 6 6.17 3.82 21.46
N ASP A 7 5.64 4.25 20.31
CA ASP A 7 5.70 5.63 19.83
C ASP A 7 4.32 6.34 19.85
N ALA A 8 3.31 5.75 20.52
CA ALA A 8 1.97 6.31 20.57
C ALA A 8 1.83 7.32 21.73
N TYR A 9 1.65 8.60 21.40
CA TYR A 9 1.40 9.66 22.37
C TYR A 9 -0.07 10.07 22.39
N GLN A 10 -0.66 10.16 23.59
CA GLN A 10 -1.99 10.74 23.77
C GLN A 10 -1.90 12.27 23.86
N TYR A 11 -2.44 12.96 22.87
CA TYR A 11 -2.42 14.43 22.79
C TYR A 11 -3.69 15.09 23.37
N MET A 12 -4.76 14.32 23.63
CA MET A 12 -5.98 14.85 24.26
C MET A 12 -5.73 15.23 25.72
N LYS A 13 -5.80 16.53 26.02
CA LYS A 13 -5.60 17.06 27.38
C LYS A 13 -6.81 16.86 28.31
N SER A 14 -8.02 16.74 27.74
CA SER A 14 -9.26 16.60 28.51
C SER A 14 -9.67 15.13 28.63
N GLY A 15 -9.67 14.61 29.85
CA GLY A 15 -10.10 13.25 30.15
C GLY A 15 -11.59 13.01 29.88
N THR A 16 -12.44 14.04 30.00
CA THR A 16 -13.87 13.92 29.70
C THR A 16 -14.13 13.76 28.20
N LEU A 17 -13.44 14.54 27.37
CA LEU A 17 -13.51 14.40 25.91
C LEU A 17 -12.95 13.05 25.46
N LEU A 18 -11.83 12.60 26.04
CA LEU A 18 -11.27 11.28 25.75
C LEU A 18 -12.28 10.16 26.09
N ARG A 19 -12.95 10.26 27.24
CA ARG A 19 -13.98 9.29 27.64
C ARG A 19 -15.16 9.28 26.67
N GLN A 20 -15.61 10.45 26.21
CA GLN A 20 -16.70 10.54 25.23
C GLN A 20 -16.33 9.89 23.90
N VAL A 21 -15.11 10.11 23.39
CA VAL A 21 -14.62 9.46 22.17
C VAL A 21 -14.58 7.95 22.34
N ILE A 22 -14.04 7.44 23.45
CA ILE A 22 -13.98 6.00 23.74
C ILE A 22 -15.38 5.39 23.78
N ASN A 23 -16.33 6.04 24.46
CA ASN A 23 -17.70 5.54 24.56
C ASN A 23 -18.37 5.47 23.19
N LYS A 24 -18.22 6.50 22.35
CA LYS A 24 -18.79 6.50 20.99
C LYS A 24 -18.21 5.38 20.13
N ILE A 25 -16.90 5.13 20.19
CA ILE A 25 -16.27 4.02 19.47
C ILE A 25 -16.83 2.67 19.96
N ASN A 26 -16.94 2.49 21.28
CA ASN A 26 -17.41 1.24 21.88
C ASN A 26 -18.91 0.99 21.69
N GLU A 27 -19.72 2.05 21.55
CA GLU A 27 -21.15 1.97 21.25
C GLU A 27 -21.42 1.67 19.78
N ALA A 28 -20.59 2.23 18.88
CA ALA A 28 -20.83 2.18 17.44
C ALA A 28 -20.23 0.95 16.74
N ILE A 29 -19.21 0.30 17.33
CA ILE A 29 -18.40 -0.70 16.62
C ILE A 29 -18.18 -1.94 17.50
N ASP A 30 -18.76 -3.07 17.11
CA ASP A 30 -18.37 -4.37 17.63
C ASP A 30 -17.24 -4.95 16.75
N PHE A 31 -16.00 -4.78 17.19
CA PHE A 31 -14.82 -5.31 16.50
C PHE A 31 -14.76 -6.85 16.45
N ASN A 32 -15.76 -7.59 16.92
CA ASN A 32 -15.86 -9.04 16.68
C ASN A 32 -16.77 -9.39 15.48
N LYS A 33 -17.53 -8.42 14.96
CA LYS A 33 -18.35 -8.59 13.75
C LYS A 33 -17.58 -8.12 12.53
N THR A 34 -17.56 -8.96 11.50
CA THR A 34 -16.88 -8.67 10.23
C THR A 34 -17.47 -7.42 9.55
N GLU A 35 -18.79 -7.27 9.54
CA GLU A 35 -19.48 -6.11 8.95
C GLU A 35 -19.07 -4.79 9.63
N ASP A 36 -19.05 -4.75 10.97
CA ASP A 36 -18.65 -3.55 11.74
C ASP A 36 -17.16 -3.23 11.55
N ARG A 37 -16.29 -4.24 11.38
CA ARG A 37 -14.88 -4.04 11.04
C ARG A 37 -14.70 -3.40 9.66
N HIS A 38 -15.44 -3.87 8.65
CA HIS A 38 -15.39 -3.27 7.31
C HIS A 38 -15.87 -1.81 7.34
N LEU A 39 -17.00 -1.55 8.01
CA LEU A 39 -17.51 -0.18 8.17
C LEU A 39 -16.48 0.73 8.86
N PHE A 40 -15.83 0.25 9.92
CA PHE A 40 -14.80 1.03 10.59
C PHE A 40 -13.55 1.22 9.71
N GLY A 41 -13.18 0.21 8.91
CA GLY A 41 -12.12 0.32 7.91
C GLY A 41 -12.39 1.44 6.90
N GLU A 42 -13.62 1.52 6.37
CA GLU A 42 -14.03 2.59 5.46
C GLU A 42 -13.99 3.97 6.13
N ILE A 43 -14.46 4.08 7.38
CA ILE A 43 -14.39 5.31 8.16
C ILE A 43 -12.93 5.70 8.41
N TYR A 44 -12.07 4.73 8.73
CA TYR A 44 -10.67 4.95 8.97
C TYR A 44 -9.97 5.46 7.71
N GLU A 45 -10.22 4.84 6.57
CA GLU A 45 -9.75 5.28 5.25
C GLU A 45 -10.21 6.71 4.91
N GLN A 46 -11.45 7.05 5.27
CA GLN A 46 -11.95 8.41 5.13
C GLN A 46 -11.18 9.40 6.00
N ILE A 47 -10.90 9.05 7.25
CA ILE A 47 -10.08 9.86 8.18
C ILE A 47 -8.67 10.05 7.61
N LEU A 48 -8.05 9.01 7.04
CA LEU A 48 -6.72 9.11 6.41
C LEU A 48 -6.73 10.11 5.24
N ARG A 49 -7.78 10.09 4.41
CA ARG A 49 -7.95 11.04 3.31
C ARG A 49 -8.15 12.48 3.79
N ASP A 50 -8.87 12.65 4.89
CA ASP A 50 -9.12 13.98 5.45
C ASP A 50 -7.88 14.54 6.16
N LEU A 51 -7.09 13.68 6.81
CA LEU A 51 -5.76 14.00 7.36
C LEU A 51 -4.78 14.48 6.27
N GLN A 52 -4.84 13.87 5.08
CA GLN A 52 -4.07 14.35 3.92
C GLN A 52 -4.47 15.78 3.53
N SER A 53 -5.77 16.07 3.55
CA SER A 53 -6.34 17.35 3.09
C SER A 53 -6.14 18.50 4.09
N ALA A 54 -5.96 18.19 5.38
CA ALA A 54 -5.88 19.15 6.48
C ALA A 54 -4.48 19.75 6.72
N GLY A 55 -3.45 19.39 5.94
CA GLY A 55 -2.09 19.94 6.11
C GLY A 55 -1.13 19.62 4.95
N ASN A 56 0.16 19.91 5.15
CA ASN A 56 1.29 19.56 4.25
C ASN A 56 1.53 18.02 4.14
N ALA A 57 0.50 17.19 4.34
CA ALA A 57 0.57 15.73 4.41
C ALA A 57 0.41 15.03 3.04
N GLY A 58 0.45 15.77 1.93
CA GLY A 58 0.51 15.23 0.57
C GLY A 58 1.71 14.29 0.33
N GLU A 59 2.69 14.27 1.24
CA GLU A 59 3.87 13.39 1.18
C GLU A 59 3.59 11.91 1.47
N TYR A 60 2.42 11.51 1.99
CA TYR A 60 2.21 10.15 2.56
C TYR A 60 1.01 9.38 2.02
N TYR A 61 0.31 9.94 1.04
CA TYR A 61 -0.94 9.37 0.56
C TYR A 61 -0.97 9.33 -0.97
N THR A 62 -1.08 8.12 -1.50
CA THR A 62 -1.35 7.88 -2.90
C THR A 62 -2.87 7.84 -3.12
N PRO A 63 -3.42 8.60 -4.09
CA PRO A 63 -4.86 8.56 -4.39
C PRO A 63 -5.36 7.13 -4.62
N ARG A 64 -6.52 6.77 -4.03
CA ARG A 64 -7.05 5.39 -4.08
C ARG A 64 -7.29 4.86 -5.50
N ALA A 65 -7.63 5.77 -6.41
CA ALA A 65 -7.70 5.49 -7.84
C ALA A 65 -6.42 4.87 -8.40
N VAL A 66 -5.27 5.45 -8.01
CA VAL A 66 -3.95 5.03 -8.47
C VAL A 66 -3.54 3.77 -7.74
N THR A 67 -3.83 3.64 -6.44
CA THR A 67 -3.50 2.40 -5.71
C THR A 67 -4.26 1.21 -6.28
N GLN A 68 -5.57 1.34 -6.52
CA GLN A 68 -6.39 0.30 -7.14
C GLN A 68 -5.85 -0.07 -8.52
N PHE A 69 -5.68 0.92 -9.39
CA PHE A 69 -5.21 0.70 -10.75
C PHE A 69 -3.86 -0.04 -10.78
N MET A 70 -2.89 0.41 -9.99
CA MET A 70 -1.57 -0.21 -9.96
C MET A 70 -1.63 -1.64 -9.41
N VAL A 71 -2.45 -1.90 -8.38
CA VAL A 71 -2.62 -3.25 -7.83
C VAL A 71 -3.30 -4.16 -8.85
N ASP A 72 -4.34 -3.70 -9.55
CA ASP A 72 -5.03 -4.49 -10.58
C ASP A 72 -4.13 -4.81 -11.77
N MET A 73 -3.22 -3.91 -12.13
CA MET A 73 -2.23 -4.15 -13.17
C MET A 73 -1.13 -5.12 -12.72
N VAL A 74 -0.75 -5.08 -11.44
CA VAL A 74 0.24 -5.99 -10.87
C VAL A 74 -0.34 -7.38 -10.62
N ASP A 75 -1.64 -7.48 -10.33
CA ASP A 75 -2.40 -8.72 -10.12
C ASP A 75 -1.71 -9.68 -9.12
N PRO A 76 -1.42 -9.23 -7.87
CA PRO A 76 -0.71 -10.04 -6.91
C PRO A 76 -1.47 -11.33 -6.58
N GLN A 77 -0.78 -12.46 -6.66
CA GLN A 77 -1.36 -13.78 -6.47
C GLN A 77 -1.26 -14.25 -5.02
N LEU A 78 -2.14 -15.18 -4.63
CA LEU A 78 -2.03 -15.83 -3.33
C LEU A 78 -0.70 -16.59 -3.19
N GLY A 79 0.08 -16.24 -2.15
CA GLY A 79 1.37 -16.87 -1.86
C GLY A 79 2.58 -16.06 -2.32
N GLU A 80 2.37 -15.06 -3.18
CA GLU A 80 3.42 -14.13 -3.60
C GLU A 80 3.75 -13.12 -2.51
N LYS A 81 5.04 -12.90 -2.27
CA LYS A 81 5.53 -11.90 -1.36
C LYS A 81 5.46 -10.53 -2.02
N LEU A 82 4.62 -9.66 -1.47
CA LEU A 82 4.49 -8.27 -1.89
C LEU A 82 5.20 -7.34 -0.91
N LEU A 83 5.91 -6.35 -1.44
CA LEU A 83 6.61 -5.35 -0.64
C LEU A 83 6.27 -3.93 -1.08
N ASP A 84 5.97 -3.08 -0.10
CA ASP A 84 6.02 -1.63 -0.24
C ASP A 84 7.13 -1.06 0.67
N PRO A 85 8.31 -0.68 0.12
CA PRO A 85 9.43 -0.17 0.91
C PRO A 85 9.25 1.26 1.44
N ALA A 86 8.15 1.93 1.10
CA ALA A 86 7.79 3.27 1.53
C ALA A 86 6.27 3.38 1.71
N CYS A 87 5.73 2.57 2.63
CA CYS A 87 4.31 2.22 2.61
C CYS A 87 3.35 3.31 3.08
N GLY A 88 3.84 4.39 3.70
CA GLY A 88 2.99 5.48 4.19
C GLY A 88 1.90 4.94 5.10
N THR A 89 0.64 5.21 4.76
CA THR A 89 -0.55 4.73 5.50
C THR A 89 -1.03 3.32 5.08
N GLY A 90 -0.27 2.62 4.24
CA GLY A 90 -0.54 1.24 3.84
C GLY A 90 -1.45 1.07 2.63
N GLY A 91 -1.63 2.11 1.81
CA GLY A 91 -2.59 2.10 0.70
C GLY A 91 -2.39 0.99 -0.32
N PHE A 92 -1.16 0.77 -0.81
CA PHE A 92 -0.93 -0.34 -1.73
C PHE A 92 -1.10 -1.70 -1.05
N LEU A 93 -0.73 -1.80 0.23
CA LEU A 93 -0.85 -3.03 0.99
C LEU A 93 -2.31 -3.43 1.21
N THR A 94 -3.18 -2.50 1.61
CA THR A 94 -4.61 -2.79 1.82
C THR A 94 -5.30 -3.17 0.50
N PHE A 95 -5.01 -2.45 -0.57
CA PHE A 95 -5.57 -2.78 -1.89
C PHE A 95 -5.08 -4.13 -2.40
N SER A 96 -3.80 -4.47 -2.16
CA SER A 96 -3.27 -5.81 -2.50
C SER A 96 -3.95 -6.92 -1.69
N ILE A 97 -4.19 -6.68 -0.40
CA ILE A 97 -4.91 -7.62 0.48
C ILE A 97 -6.32 -7.87 -0.07
N GLU A 98 -7.08 -6.81 -0.34
CA GLU A 98 -8.45 -6.94 -0.84
C GLU A 98 -8.51 -7.58 -2.23
N HIS A 99 -7.57 -7.22 -3.12
CA HIS A 99 -7.44 -7.85 -4.43
C HIS A 99 -7.23 -9.38 -4.30
N VAL A 100 -6.25 -9.82 -3.48
CA VAL A 100 -6.00 -11.26 -3.28
C VAL A 100 -7.22 -11.96 -2.68
N ARG A 101 -7.90 -11.31 -1.71
CA ARG A 101 -9.12 -11.86 -1.11
C ARG A 101 -10.24 -12.05 -2.11
N GLN A 102 -10.46 -11.09 -3.01
CA GLN A 102 -11.55 -11.13 -3.97
C GLN A 102 -11.32 -12.13 -5.10
N HIS A 103 -10.06 -12.30 -5.54
CA HIS A 103 -9.75 -13.08 -6.74
C HIS A 103 -9.19 -14.48 -6.45
N TYR A 104 -8.44 -14.65 -5.35
CA TYR A 104 -7.63 -15.86 -5.15
C TYR A 104 -7.93 -16.63 -3.86
N LEU A 105 -8.60 -16.02 -2.89
CA LEU A 105 -8.89 -16.66 -1.61
C LEU A 105 -10.09 -17.63 -1.71
N LYS A 106 -9.89 -18.89 -1.29
CA LYS A 106 -10.92 -19.94 -1.34
C LYS A 106 -11.14 -20.63 -0.01
N THR A 107 -10.14 -20.63 0.87
CA THR A 107 -10.15 -21.39 2.13
C THR A 107 -9.60 -20.57 3.31
N PRO A 108 -9.90 -20.96 4.56
CA PRO A 108 -9.29 -20.32 5.74
C PRO A 108 -7.75 -20.46 5.80
N ALA A 109 -7.17 -21.46 5.15
CA ALA A 109 -5.71 -21.62 5.09
C ALA A 109 -5.05 -20.58 4.16
N ASP A 110 -5.79 -20.12 3.15
CA ASP A 110 -5.34 -19.08 2.23
C ASP A 110 -5.19 -17.74 2.96
N GLU A 111 -6.08 -17.43 3.92
CA GLU A 111 -5.99 -16.23 4.76
C GLU A 111 -4.65 -16.19 5.52
N GLN A 112 -4.21 -17.32 6.09
CA GLN A 112 -2.91 -17.38 6.76
C GLN A 112 -1.73 -17.19 5.81
N THR A 113 -1.88 -17.61 4.55
CA THR A 113 -0.88 -17.42 3.51
C THR A 113 -0.79 -15.96 3.12
N LEU A 114 -1.94 -15.30 2.88
CA LEU A 114 -2.04 -13.88 2.61
C LEU A 114 -1.43 -13.02 3.72
N GLN A 115 -1.76 -13.30 4.99
CA GLN A 115 -1.20 -12.54 6.11
C GLN A 115 0.35 -12.58 6.16
N LYS A 116 0.96 -13.67 5.67
CA LYS A 116 2.42 -13.84 5.62
C LYS A 116 3.06 -13.22 4.37
N SER A 117 2.27 -12.83 3.38
CA SER A 117 2.75 -12.41 2.07
C SER A 117 2.99 -10.90 1.99
N ILE A 118 2.32 -10.11 2.83
CA ILE A 118 2.37 -8.64 2.84
C ILE A 118 3.53 -8.10 3.68
N ARG A 119 4.34 -7.21 3.09
CA ARG A 119 5.50 -6.58 3.74
C ARG A 119 5.51 -5.07 3.48
N GLY A 120 5.91 -4.30 4.49
CA GLY A 120 5.97 -2.85 4.40
C GLY A 120 7.10 -2.27 5.25
N ALA A 121 7.60 -1.12 4.83
CA ALA A 121 8.48 -0.29 5.66
C ALA A 121 8.08 1.18 5.54
N GLU A 122 8.05 1.86 6.68
CA GLU A 122 7.76 3.29 6.78
C GLU A 122 8.68 3.92 7.81
N LYS A 123 9.32 5.03 7.46
CA LYS A 123 10.34 5.70 8.25
C LYS A 123 9.74 6.60 9.32
N LYS A 124 8.57 7.21 9.05
CA LYS A 124 7.95 8.19 9.94
C LYS A 124 6.99 7.50 10.93
N PRO A 125 7.03 7.83 12.24
CA PRO A 125 6.25 7.12 13.26
C PRO A 125 4.74 7.17 13.03
N LEU A 126 4.20 8.34 12.70
CA LEU A 126 2.76 8.52 12.53
C LEU A 126 2.22 7.74 11.32
N PRO A 127 2.75 7.87 10.09
CA PRO A 127 2.33 7.03 8.96
C PRO A 127 2.47 5.52 9.24
N HIS A 128 3.56 5.09 9.89
CA HIS A 128 3.75 3.68 10.27
C HIS A 128 2.65 3.18 11.21
N LEU A 129 2.30 3.96 12.24
CA LEU A 129 1.20 3.64 13.15
C LEU A 129 -0.12 3.53 12.38
N LEU A 130 -0.38 4.49 11.48
CA LEU A 130 -1.59 4.48 10.67
C LEU A 130 -1.67 3.25 9.76
N CYS A 131 -0.57 2.90 9.08
CA CYS A 131 -0.46 1.67 8.29
C CYS A 131 -0.70 0.42 9.14
N THR A 132 -0.11 0.36 10.33
CA THR A 132 -0.23 -0.80 11.23
C THR A 132 -1.68 -1.00 11.69
N THR A 133 -2.37 0.09 12.06
CA THR A 133 -3.81 0.05 12.34
C THR A 133 -4.59 -0.37 11.10
N ASN A 134 -4.26 0.17 9.93
CA ASN A 134 -4.94 -0.17 8.69
C ASN A 134 -4.84 -1.66 8.36
N MET A 135 -3.67 -2.27 8.55
CA MET A 135 -3.47 -3.71 8.38
C MET A 135 -4.35 -4.53 9.33
N LEU A 136 -4.46 -4.12 10.61
CA LEU A 136 -5.32 -4.80 11.58
C LEU A 136 -6.80 -4.74 11.18
N LEU A 137 -7.25 -3.60 10.66
CA LEU A 137 -8.63 -3.43 10.18
C LEU A 137 -8.90 -4.29 8.94
N HIS A 138 -7.89 -4.47 8.09
CA HIS A 138 -7.92 -5.37 6.95
C HIS A 138 -7.50 -6.80 7.31
N GLY A 139 -7.78 -7.27 8.54
CA GLY A 139 -7.66 -8.69 8.90
C GLY A 139 -6.24 -9.26 9.00
N ILE A 140 -5.21 -8.41 9.03
CA ILE A 140 -3.84 -8.85 9.33
C ILE A 140 -3.65 -8.83 10.85
N ASP A 141 -3.84 -9.97 11.50
CA ASP A 141 -3.88 -10.07 12.97
C ASP A 141 -2.56 -9.64 13.64
N ILE A 142 -1.43 -9.98 13.00
CA ILE A 142 -0.09 -9.67 13.50
C ILE A 142 0.74 -9.01 12.38
N PRO A 143 0.63 -7.67 12.19
CA PRO A 143 1.32 -6.94 11.13
C PRO A 143 2.82 -6.73 11.43
N SER A 144 3.51 -7.76 11.95
CA SER A 144 4.94 -7.75 12.30
C SER A 144 5.87 -7.52 11.10
N GLN A 145 5.36 -7.68 9.88
CA GLN A 145 6.08 -7.41 8.64
C GLN A 145 6.01 -5.94 8.20
N ILE A 146 5.25 -5.09 8.89
CA ILE A 146 5.21 -3.64 8.69
C ILE A 146 6.21 -2.99 9.65
N ARG A 147 7.37 -2.59 9.11
CA ARG A 147 8.49 -2.11 9.92
C ARG A 147 8.49 -0.59 10.02
N HIS A 148 8.69 -0.08 11.23
CA HIS A 148 9.07 1.32 11.46
C HIS A 148 10.58 1.41 11.25
N ASP A 149 11.01 1.65 10.00
CA ASP A 149 12.41 1.56 9.63
C ASP A 149 12.71 2.44 8.41
N ASN A 150 13.97 2.86 8.28
CA ASN A 150 14.45 3.52 7.07
C ASN A 150 14.99 2.46 6.11
N THR A 151 14.22 2.13 5.07
CA THR A 151 14.62 1.14 4.06
C THR A 151 15.98 1.44 3.42
N LEU A 152 16.37 2.71 3.31
CA LEU A 152 17.65 3.14 2.72
C LEU A 152 18.84 3.01 3.69
N ALA A 153 18.59 2.78 4.99
CA ALA A 153 19.62 2.65 6.01
C ALA A 153 20.34 1.29 5.97
N ARG A 154 19.77 0.28 5.31
CA ARG A 154 20.43 -1.02 5.12
C ARG A 154 21.37 -0.98 3.89
N PRO A 155 22.64 -1.39 4.02
CA PRO A 155 23.55 -1.49 2.88
C PRO A 155 22.97 -2.34 1.74
N LEU A 156 22.98 -1.82 0.51
CA LEU A 156 22.42 -2.52 -0.66
C LEU A 156 23.07 -3.88 -0.90
N ARG A 157 24.36 -4.02 -0.55
CA ARG A 157 25.12 -5.26 -0.66
C ARG A 157 24.63 -6.36 0.30
N ASP A 158 23.91 -6.02 1.35
CA ASP A 158 23.44 -6.95 2.38
C ASP A 158 22.10 -7.59 2.00
N TYR A 159 21.44 -7.12 0.94
CA TYR A 159 20.25 -7.75 0.38
C TYR A 159 20.64 -9.01 -0.41
N GLY A 160 20.00 -10.13 -0.07
CA GLY A 160 20.24 -11.43 -0.70
C GLY A 160 18.95 -12.17 -1.07
N PRO A 161 19.04 -13.44 -1.52
CA PRO A 161 17.87 -14.22 -1.96
C PRO A 161 16.75 -14.36 -0.92
N LYS A 162 17.07 -14.28 0.38
CA LYS A 162 16.09 -14.31 1.46
C LYS A 162 15.20 -13.05 1.53
N ASP A 163 15.71 -11.95 0.99
CA ASP A 163 15.04 -10.65 0.96
C ASP A 163 14.25 -10.46 -0.35
N SER A 164 14.36 -11.40 -1.29
CA SER A 164 13.61 -11.40 -2.55
C SER A 164 12.11 -11.49 -2.29
N VAL A 165 11.40 -10.74 -3.13
CA VAL A 165 9.95 -10.62 -3.16
C VAL A 165 9.49 -10.84 -4.60
N ASP A 166 8.23 -11.21 -4.76
CA ASP A 166 7.65 -11.55 -6.04
C ASP A 166 7.08 -10.28 -6.71
N ALA A 167 6.52 -9.36 -5.91
CA ALA A 167 6.02 -8.07 -6.37
C ALA A 167 6.44 -6.90 -5.48
N ILE A 168 6.64 -5.73 -6.09
CA ILE A 168 6.82 -4.44 -5.40
C ILE A 168 5.78 -3.48 -5.94
N VAL A 169 4.95 -2.91 -5.06
CA VAL A 169 3.98 -1.86 -5.41
C VAL A 169 4.14 -0.74 -4.42
N THR A 170 4.57 0.43 -4.89
CA THR A 170 5.04 1.49 -4.00
C THR A 170 5.01 2.86 -4.67
N ASN A 171 4.92 3.91 -3.84
CA ASN A 171 5.06 5.30 -4.24
C ASN A 171 6.11 5.95 -3.31
N PRO A 172 7.40 5.81 -3.63
CA PRO A 172 8.47 6.36 -2.80
C PRO A 172 8.43 7.90 -2.80
N PRO A 173 9.06 8.55 -1.81
CA PRO A 173 9.11 10.01 -1.75
C PRO A 173 9.72 10.61 -3.03
N PHE A 174 9.05 11.61 -3.60
CA PHE A 174 9.49 12.29 -4.84
C PHE A 174 10.64 13.28 -4.65
N GLY A 175 11.02 13.57 -3.41
CA GLY A 175 12.08 14.53 -3.09
C GLY A 175 12.46 14.47 -1.62
N GLY A 176 13.36 15.37 -1.23
CA GLY A 176 13.95 15.38 0.09
C GLY A 176 15.35 14.76 0.10
N MET A 177 16.08 15.04 1.18
CA MET A 177 17.43 14.56 1.36
C MET A 177 17.51 13.62 2.56
N GLU A 178 18.16 12.48 2.36
CA GLU A 178 18.52 11.60 3.46
C GLU A 178 19.62 12.20 4.35
N GLU A 179 19.69 11.69 5.58
CA GLU A 179 20.73 12.05 6.54
C GLU A 179 22.12 11.65 6.00
N GLY A 180 23.13 12.44 6.33
CA GLY A 180 24.50 12.16 5.91
C GLY A 180 24.95 10.80 6.40
N GLY A 181 25.52 9.99 5.52
CA GLY A 181 25.94 8.61 5.79
C GLY A 181 25.05 7.57 5.14
N ILE A 182 23.78 7.86 4.86
CA ILE A 182 22.87 6.92 4.17
C ILE A 182 23.38 6.61 2.76
N GLU A 183 23.96 7.60 2.07
CA GLU A 183 24.54 7.41 0.74
C GLU A 183 25.66 6.35 0.74
N THR A 184 26.34 6.13 1.88
CA THR A 184 27.43 5.14 1.99
C THR A 184 26.95 3.70 1.91
N ASN A 185 25.64 3.46 2.10
CA ASN A 185 24.99 2.16 1.93
C ASN A 185 24.88 1.75 0.46
N PHE A 186 25.12 2.69 -0.47
CA PHE A 186 25.00 2.50 -1.91
C PHE A 186 26.38 2.50 -2.60
N PRO A 187 26.50 1.87 -3.78
CA PRO A 187 27.75 1.87 -4.54
C PRO A 187 28.21 3.29 -4.89
N LYS A 188 29.52 3.56 -4.80
CA LYS A 188 30.12 4.90 -5.05
C LYS A 188 29.60 5.63 -6.30
N ALA A 189 29.35 4.89 -7.39
CA ALA A 189 28.90 5.45 -8.65
C ALA A 189 27.48 6.06 -8.64
N VAL A 190 26.68 5.76 -7.62
CA VAL A 190 25.28 6.19 -7.49
C VAL A 190 24.99 6.79 -6.10
N GLN A 191 26.03 7.18 -5.37
CA GLN A 191 25.86 7.84 -4.07
C GLN A 191 25.28 9.23 -4.29
N THR A 192 24.14 9.48 -3.67
CA THR A 192 23.44 10.75 -3.64
C THR A 192 22.68 10.83 -2.33
N ARG A 193 22.31 12.04 -1.92
CA ARG A 193 21.42 12.25 -0.77
C ARG A 193 19.97 12.37 -1.17
N GLU A 194 19.67 12.47 -2.47
CA GLU A 194 18.29 12.55 -2.98
C GLU A 194 17.54 11.25 -2.69
N THR A 195 16.50 11.32 -1.85
CA THR A 195 15.74 10.15 -1.38
C THR A 195 15.13 9.37 -2.55
N ALA A 196 14.58 10.07 -3.55
CA ALA A 196 13.95 9.46 -4.72
C ALA A 196 14.93 8.58 -5.52
N ASP A 197 16.13 9.09 -5.78
CA ASP A 197 17.17 8.38 -6.52
C ASP A 197 17.63 7.12 -5.79
N LEU A 198 17.77 7.19 -4.47
CA LEU A 198 18.18 6.04 -3.65
C LEU A 198 17.13 4.93 -3.67
N PHE A 199 15.84 5.27 -3.58
CA PHE A 199 14.75 4.29 -3.73
C PHE A 199 14.75 3.64 -5.12
N LEU A 200 14.95 4.43 -6.19
CA LEU A 200 15.08 3.88 -7.55
C LEU A 200 16.25 2.89 -7.65
N VAL A 201 17.41 3.23 -7.07
CA VAL A 201 18.57 2.32 -7.07
C VAL A 201 18.27 1.04 -6.29
N LEU A 202 17.57 1.13 -5.16
CA LEU A 202 17.19 -0.02 -4.33
C LEU A 202 16.24 -0.96 -5.07
N ILE A 203 15.13 -0.42 -5.58
CA ILE A 203 14.05 -1.20 -6.21
C ILE A 203 14.54 -1.83 -7.51
N PHE A 204 15.23 -1.06 -8.37
CA PHE A 204 15.71 -1.56 -9.67
C PHE A 204 17.05 -2.29 -9.61
N ALA A 205 17.58 -2.62 -8.42
CA ALA A 205 18.86 -3.30 -8.29
C ALA A 205 18.90 -4.68 -8.99
N PRO A 206 17.86 -5.53 -8.92
CA PRO A 206 17.80 -6.78 -9.67
C PRO A 206 17.84 -6.57 -11.19
N GLU A 207 17.05 -5.64 -11.71
CA GLU A 207 16.94 -5.30 -13.13
C GLU A 207 18.28 -4.76 -13.64
N LYS A 208 18.97 -3.91 -12.86
CA LYS A 208 20.30 -3.40 -13.22
C LYS A 208 21.34 -4.51 -13.32
N LYS A 209 21.27 -5.55 -12.47
CA LYS A 209 22.15 -6.73 -12.56
C LYS A 209 21.84 -7.54 -13.82
N TRP A 210 20.57 -7.71 -14.18
CA TRP A 210 20.13 -8.41 -15.38
C TRP A 210 20.42 -7.62 -16.68
N TRP A 211 20.33 -6.29 -16.66
CA TRP A 211 20.36 -5.40 -17.83
C TRP A 211 21.61 -5.52 -18.71
N LYS A 212 22.75 -5.88 -18.11
CA LYS A 212 24.03 -6.07 -18.83
C LYS A 212 24.23 -7.49 -19.37
N LYS A 213 23.38 -8.44 -18.96
CA LYS A 213 23.43 -9.86 -19.34
C LYS A 213 22.03 -10.37 -19.67
N ARG A 214 21.27 -9.57 -20.43
CA ARG A 214 19.85 -9.84 -20.69
C ARG A 214 19.67 -11.19 -21.34
N LYS A 215 18.90 -12.04 -20.68
CA LYS A 215 18.41 -13.31 -21.18
C LYS A 215 16.94 -13.37 -20.86
N GLU A 216 16.18 -13.96 -21.77
CA GLU A 216 14.76 -14.20 -21.52
C GLU A 216 14.62 -15.16 -20.33
N ASN A 217 13.62 -14.89 -19.49
CA ASN A 217 13.24 -15.66 -18.32
C ASN A 217 11.76 -15.43 -18.04
N GLU A 218 11.25 -16.03 -16.96
CA GLU A 218 9.85 -15.94 -16.57
C GLU A 218 9.36 -14.49 -16.31
N GLN A 219 10.25 -13.50 -16.12
CA GLN A 219 9.91 -12.09 -15.85
C GLN A 219 10.34 -11.13 -16.98
N ALA A 220 11.06 -11.61 -17.99
CA ALA A 220 11.61 -10.79 -19.06
C ALA A 220 11.61 -11.57 -20.37
N TRP A 221 10.83 -11.11 -21.35
CA TRP A 221 10.69 -11.75 -22.66
C TRP A 221 10.92 -10.74 -23.78
N LYS A 222 11.10 -11.22 -25.01
CA LYS A 222 11.13 -10.37 -26.20
C LYS A 222 9.76 -10.29 -26.85
N VAL A 223 9.44 -9.11 -27.33
CA VAL A 223 8.29 -8.88 -28.20
C VAL A 223 8.79 -8.47 -29.59
N PRO A 224 8.36 -9.15 -30.67
CA PRO A 224 8.64 -8.71 -32.03
C PRO A 224 8.02 -7.35 -32.33
N VAL A 225 8.77 -6.46 -33.00
CA VAL A 225 8.30 -5.11 -33.36
C VAL A 225 7.03 -5.11 -34.22
N GLU A 226 6.83 -6.14 -35.04
CA GLU A 226 5.62 -6.27 -35.86
C GLU A 226 4.37 -6.52 -35.01
N GLN A 227 4.50 -7.19 -33.87
CA GLN A 227 3.40 -7.39 -32.92
C GLN A 227 3.01 -6.07 -32.24
N ILE A 228 4.01 -5.24 -31.90
CA ILE A 228 3.78 -3.89 -31.33
C ILE A 228 3.04 -3.00 -32.34
N LYS A 229 3.45 -3.02 -33.61
CA LYS A 229 2.76 -2.26 -34.67
C LYS A 229 1.32 -2.72 -34.86
N ALA A 230 1.08 -4.04 -34.86
CA ALA A 230 -0.25 -4.61 -35.00
C ALA A 230 -1.16 -4.25 -33.81
N ALA A 231 -0.60 -4.09 -32.61
CA ALA A 231 -1.30 -3.63 -31.41
C ALA A 231 -1.45 -2.08 -31.33
N GLY A 232 -1.19 -1.35 -32.41
CA GLY A 232 -1.29 0.11 -32.42
C GLY A 232 -0.26 0.81 -31.52
N TYR A 233 0.93 0.22 -31.36
CA TYR A 233 1.97 0.66 -30.44
C TYR A 233 1.61 0.60 -28.95
N ASN A 234 0.57 -0.15 -28.59
CA ASN A 234 0.31 -0.48 -27.19
C ASN A 234 1.43 -1.39 -26.64
N LEU A 235 2.12 -0.93 -25.60
CA LEU A 235 3.20 -1.67 -24.94
C LEU A 235 2.70 -2.51 -23.75
N ASP A 236 1.41 -2.42 -23.42
CA ASP A 236 0.75 -3.24 -22.42
C ASP A 236 0.54 -4.66 -22.95
N MET A 237 1.65 -5.40 -23.05
CA MET A 237 1.70 -6.74 -23.62
C MET A 237 1.93 -7.73 -22.51
N LYS A 238 1.06 -8.74 -22.43
CA LYS A 238 1.12 -9.74 -21.37
C LYS A 238 2.42 -10.53 -21.40
N ASN A 239 2.92 -10.83 -20.21
CA ASN A 239 3.99 -11.79 -20.03
C ASN A 239 3.52 -13.16 -20.54
N PRO A 240 4.16 -13.75 -21.57
CA PRO A 240 3.74 -15.04 -22.12
C PRO A 240 4.00 -16.22 -21.15
N HIS A 241 4.80 -15.99 -20.11
CA HIS A 241 5.08 -16.94 -19.04
C HIS A 241 4.04 -16.89 -17.92
N ASP A 242 3.19 -15.88 -17.91
CA ASP A 242 2.14 -15.70 -16.90
C ASP A 242 0.76 -15.95 -17.52
N ALA A 243 -0.01 -16.85 -16.89
CA ALA A 243 -1.36 -17.17 -17.33
C ALA A 243 -2.42 -16.17 -16.83
N GLY A 244 -2.00 -15.09 -16.17
CA GLY A 244 -2.85 -14.08 -15.52
C GLY A 244 -4.14 -13.72 -16.26
N LEU A 245 -5.21 -13.56 -15.48
CA LEU A 245 -6.57 -13.25 -15.96
C LEU A 245 -6.54 -12.04 -16.91
N GLY A 246 -7.29 -12.12 -18.02
CA GLY A 246 -7.42 -11.03 -19.00
C GLY A 246 -7.70 -9.70 -18.31
N HIS A 247 -6.91 -8.64 -18.58
CA HIS A 247 -7.26 -7.31 -18.11
C HIS A 247 -8.59 -6.92 -18.76
N ALA A 248 -9.50 -6.34 -17.98
CA ALA A 248 -10.73 -5.75 -18.49
C ALA A 248 -10.37 -4.61 -19.46
N ASP A 249 -11.21 -4.38 -20.46
CA ASP A 249 -10.96 -3.34 -21.47
C ASP A 249 -10.77 -1.97 -20.79
N PRO A 250 -9.86 -1.08 -21.27
CA PRO A 250 -9.63 0.22 -20.65
C PRO A 250 -10.91 1.06 -20.48
N THR A 251 -11.91 0.86 -21.34
CA THR A 251 -13.22 1.51 -21.23
C THR A 251 -14.03 0.93 -20.06
N GLU A 252 -13.93 -0.38 -19.82
CA GLU A 252 -14.55 -1.05 -18.67
C GLU A 252 -13.88 -0.63 -17.36
N LEU A 253 -12.54 -0.55 -17.33
CA LEU A 253 -11.79 -0.05 -16.18
C LEU A 253 -12.15 1.42 -15.86
N LEU A 254 -12.26 2.27 -16.88
CA LEU A 254 -12.67 3.67 -16.70
C LEU A 254 -14.12 3.77 -16.20
N ALA A 255 -15.02 2.93 -16.71
CA ALA A 255 -16.40 2.88 -16.25
C ALA A 255 -16.49 2.39 -14.79
N GLY A 256 -15.69 1.39 -14.41
CA GLY A 256 -15.54 0.94 -13.03
C GLY A 256 -15.03 2.04 -12.12
N TYR A 257 -14.00 2.77 -12.55
CA TYR A 257 -13.45 3.91 -11.83
C TYR A 257 -14.46 5.03 -11.60
N GLN A 258 -15.23 5.40 -12.63
CA GLN A 258 -16.29 6.41 -12.51
C GLN A 258 -17.39 5.98 -11.55
N ARG A 259 -17.75 4.69 -11.56
CA ARG A 259 -18.74 4.11 -10.65
C ARG A 259 -18.25 4.18 -9.20
N LEU A 260 -17.00 3.80 -8.97
CA LEU A 260 -16.34 3.83 -7.66
C LEU A 260 -16.24 5.26 -7.10
N LEU A 261 -15.95 6.26 -7.95
CA LEU A 261 -15.98 7.67 -7.56
C LEU A 261 -17.39 8.12 -7.14
N GLY A 262 -18.43 7.66 -7.85
CA GLY A 262 -19.82 7.95 -7.53
C GLY A 262 -20.25 7.36 -6.18
N ASP A 263 -19.94 6.09 -5.95
CA ASP A 263 -20.25 5.39 -4.70
C ASP A 263 -19.54 6.04 -3.51
N LEU A 264 -18.25 6.38 -3.66
CA LEU A 264 -17.48 7.13 -2.66
C LEU A 264 -18.12 8.47 -2.31
N GLN A 265 -18.65 9.17 -3.31
CA GLN A 265 -19.30 10.46 -3.12
C GLN A 265 -20.64 10.32 -2.38
N GLN A 266 -21.40 9.27 -2.70
CA GLN A 266 -22.67 8.96 -2.06
C GLN A 266 -22.48 8.52 -0.60
N THR A 267 -21.51 7.64 -0.32
CA THR A 267 -21.14 7.23 1.03
C THR A 267 -20.66 8.41 1.88
N ARG A 268 -19.85 9.32 1.30
CA ARG A 268 -19.42 10.55 1.95
C ARG A 268 -20.59 11.43 2.39
N ASP A 269 -21.57 11.61 1.52
CA ASP A 269 -22.71 12.49 1.80
C ASP A 269 -23.61 11.89 2.89
N ARG A 270 -23.77 10.56 2.88
CA ARG A 270 -24.50 9.82 3.92
C ARG A 270 -23.82 9.93 5.29
N LEU A 271 -22.51 9.75 5.36
CA LEU A 271 -21.72 9.90 6.60
C LEU A 271 -21.76 11.33 7.15
N LYS A 272 -21.68 12.35 6.29
CA LYS A 272 -21.85 13.76 6.70
C LYS A 272 -23.23 14.00 7.32
N GLN A 273 -24.25 13.36 6.78
CA GLN A 273 -25.62 13.50 7.26
C GLN A 273 -25.78 12.84 8.63
N GLU A 274 -25.28 11.62 8.81
CA GLU A 274 -25.29 10.93 10.11
C GLU A 274 -24.48 11.67 11.19
N LEU A 275 -23.30 12.19 10.84
CA LEU A 275 -22.49 13.00 11.77
C LEU A 275 -23.16 14.32 12.13
N ARG A 276 -23.84 14.98 11.19
CA ARG A 276 -24.65 16.18 11.48
C ARG A 276 -25.80 15.84 12.43
N THR A 277 -26.54 14.77 12.16
CA THR A 277 -27.63 14.33 13.04
C THR A 277 -27.13 13.98 14.44
N ALA A 278 -25.95 13.38 14.56
CA ALA A 278 -25.32 13.08 15.85
C ALA A 278 -24.83 14.33 16.62
N LEU A 279 -24.49 15.41 15.90
CA LEU A 279 -24.03 16.68 16.49
C LEU A 279 -25.18 17.66 16.78
N GLU A 280 -26.29 17.58 16.05
CA GLU A 280 -27.50 18.41 16.24
C GLU A 280 -28.46 17.84 17.30
N GLY A 281 -28.25 16.58 17.73
CA GLY A 281 -29.02 15.91 18.78
C GLY A 281 -28.64 16.29 20.23
N HIS A 282 -27.93 17.40 20.43
CA HIS A 282 -27.56 17.96 21.74
C HIS A 282 -27.92 19.44 21.84
#